data_AF-A0A202B9G8-F1
#
_entry.id   AF-A0A202B9G8-F1
#
_cell.length_a   1.000
_cell.length_b   1.000
_cell.length_c   1.000
_cell.angle_alpha   90.00
_cell.angle_beta   90.00
_cell.angle_gamma   90.00
#
_symmetry.space_group_name_H-M   'P 1'
#
loop_
_entity.id
_entity.type
_entity.pdbx_description
1 polymer ?
#
loop_
_entity_poly.entity_id
_entity_poly.type
_entity_poly.pdbx_seq_one_letter_code
_entity_poly.pdbx_strand_id
1 'polypeptide(L)'
;MLCGLLAFPLAGWAAKDECAGAVAPQRCQAHLQGLRSCLDLPEAGRRGCLAYYTPPLGCQRQRDARRCEALMAAQSSCEGMLGAQRRACVDERLPPAACSARGGQPCAADDAACAAGRRDGCRRPAPPLDE
;
A
#
# COMPACT_ATOMS: atom_id res chain seq x y z
N MET A 1 20.51 -47.93 18.21
CA MET A 1 20.79 -47.30 16.91
C MET A 1 19.78 -46.17 16.69
N LEU A 2 20.27 -45.09 16.09
CA LEU A 2 19.82 -43.69 16.00
C LEU A 2 18.33 -43.32 16.09
N CYS A 3 18.06 -42.31 16.93
CA CYS A 3 17.02 -41.29 16.80
C CYS A 3 17.20 -40.50 15.50
N GLY A 4 16.18 -40.44 14.65
CA GLY A 4 16.13 -39.63 13.44
C GLY A 4 15.06 -38.54 13.55
N LEU A 5 15.27 -37.57 14.44
CA LEU A 5 14.53 -36.30 14.44
C LEU A 5 15.09 -35.46 13.28
N LEU A 6 14.43 -35.48 12.12
CA LEU A 6 14.66 -34.48 11.09
C LEU A 6 14.04 -33.16 11.55
N ALA A 7 14.79 -32.44 12.38
CA ALA A 7 14.61 -31.02 12.63
C ALA A 7 14.93 -30.27 11.33
N PHE A 8 13.90 -30.01 10.53
CA PHE A 8 14.01 -29.08 9.40
C PHE A 8 14.26 -27.67 9.97
N PRO A 9 15.32 -26.98 9.53
CA PRO A 9 15.59 -25.63 10.02
C PRO A 9 14.51 -24.68 9.50
N LEU A 10 13.87 -23.98 10.43
CA LEU A 10 13.16 -22.73 10.18
C LEU A 10 14.19 -21.68 9.71
N ALA A 11 14.08 -21.14 8.50
CA ALA A 11 14.80 -19.93 8.12
C ALA A 11 14.09 -19.19 6.97
N GLY A 12 13.65 -17.97 7.24
CA GLY A 12 12.82 -17.15 6.36
C GLY A 12 13.45 -16.84 5.01
N TRP A 13 12.81 -17.31 3.95
CA TRP A 13 12.96 -16.81 2.58
C TRP A 13 11.75 -15.94 2.26
N ALA A 14 11.57 -14.85 3.02
CA ALA A 14 10.44 -13.96 2.82
C ALA A 14 10.80 -12.91 1.77
N ALA A 15 10.01 -12.82 0.70
CA ALA A 15 9.94 -11.71 -0.27
C ALA A 15 11.02 -11.58 -1.36
N LYS A 16 12.32 -11.79 -1.08
CA LYS A 16 13.37 -11.48 -2.08
C LYS A 16 13.50 -12.53 -3.18
N ASP A 17 13.38 -13.82 -2.83
CA ASP A 17 13.50 -14.93 -3.80
C ASP A 17 12.24 -15.12 -4.64
N GLU A 18 11.06 -14.79 -4.11
CA GLU A 18 9.77 -15.01 -4.78
C GLU A 18 9.63 -14.24 -6.10
N CYS A 19 10.28 -13.09 -6.23
CA CYS A 19 10.20 -12.24 -7.42
C CYS A 19 11.41 -12.36 -8.35
N ALA A 20 12.44 -13.14 -7.99
CA ALA A 20 13.69 -13.21 -8.75
C ALA A 20 13.50 -13.78 -10.16
N GLY A 21 12.56 -14.73 -10.33
CA GLY A 21 12.23 -15.34 -11.62
C GLY A 21 11.15 -14.60 -12.43
N ALA A 22 10.60 -13.50 -11.92
CA ALA A 22 9.54 -12.77 -12.62
C ALA A 22 10.11 -11.96 -13.81
N VAL A 23 9.33 -11.85 -14.90
CA VAL A 23 9.68 -11.00 -16.07
C VAL A 23 9.95 -9.55 -15.66
N ALA A 24 9.28 -9.07 -14.61
CA ALA A 24 9.51 -7.75 -14.03
C ALA A 24 9.61 -7.87 -12.49
N PRO A 25 10.80 -8.15 -11.94
CA PRO A 25 10.99 -8.39 -10.50
C PRO A 25 10.52 -7.23 -9.63
N GLN A 26 10.79 -6.00 -10.05
CA GLN A 26 10.37 -4.79 -9.33
C GLN A 26 8.84 -4.63 -9.27
N ARG A 27 8.12 -5.00 -10.33
CA ARG A 27 6.65 -5.00 -10.35
C ARG A 27 6.08 -6.06 -9.44
N CYS A 28 6.68 -7.25 -9.47
CA CYS A 28 6.32 -8.34 -8.56
C CYS A 28 6.49 -7.88 -7.10
N GLN A 29 7.63 -7.28 -6.75
CA GLN A 29 7.90 -6.81 -5.38
C GLN A 29 6.87 -5.77 -4.94
N ALA A 30 6.58 -4.78 -5.77
CA ALA A 30 5.54 -3.79 -5.47
C ALA A 30 4.16 -4.43 -5.28
N HIS A 31 3.80 -5.38 -6.14
CA HIS A 31 2.54 -6.10 -6.03
C HIS A 31 2.43 -6.93 -4.74
N LEU A 32 3.51 -7.62 -4.34
CA LEU A 32 3.57 -8.34 -3.07
C LEU A 32 3.40 -7.41 -1.87
N GLN A 33 3.94 -6.19 -1.93
CA GLN A 33 3.70 -5.18 -0.90
C GLN A 33 2.21 -4.81 -0.82
N GLY A 34 1.54 -4.60 -1.95
CA GLY A 34 0.09 -4.41 -1.97
C GLY A 34 -0.66 -5.62 -1.40
N LEU A 35 -0.32 -6.82 -1.85
CA LEU A 35 -0.96 -8.06 -1.41
C LEU A 35 -0.85 -8.24 0.10
N ARG A 36 0.32 -8.05 0.71
CA ARG A 36 0.49 -8.13 2.18
C ARG A 36 -0.50 -7.26 2.95
N SER A 37 -0.89 -6.12 2.40
CA SER A 37 -1.90 -5.24 2.99
C SER A 37 -3.35 -5.67 2.70
N CYS A 38 -3.60 -6.57 1.75
CA CYS A 38 -4.93 -6.90 1.23
C CYS A 38 -5.29 -8.40 1.30
N LEU A 39 -4.44 -9.24 1.89
CA LEU A 39 -4.61 -10.71 1.93
C LEU A 39 -5.86 -11.17 2.70
N ASP A 40 -6.33 -10.36 3.65
CA ASP A 40 -7.52 -10.60 4.46
C ASP A 40 -8.84 -10.29 3.74
N LEU A 41 -8.79 -9.64 2.57
CA LEU A 41 -9.99 -9.22 1.86
C LEU A 41 -10.46 -10.26 0.82
N PRO A 42 -11.79 -10.43 0.67
CA PRO A 42 -12.35 -11.20 -0.44
C PRO A 42 -12.07 -10.51 -1.77
N GLU A 43 -12.21 -11.25 -2.88
CA GLU A 43 -11.84 -10.75 -4.22
C GLU A 43 -12.52 -9.42 -4.59
N ALA A 44 -13.79 -9.25 -4.22
CA ALA A 44 -14.56 -8.05 -4.46
C ALA A 44 -13.89 -6.78 -3.87
N GLY A 45 -13.38 -6.87 -2.64
CA GLY A 45 -12.69 -5.74 -1.97
C GLY A 45 -11.19 -5.66 -2.29
N ARG A 46 -10.56 -6.80 -2.59
CA ARG A 46 -9.11 -6.91 -2.80
C ARG A 46 -8.61 -6.06 -3.96
N ARG A 47 -9.38 -5.95 -5.05
CA ARG A 47 -8.97 -5.13 -6.22
C ARG A 47 -8.81 -3.64 -5.86
N GLY A 48 -9.76 -3.09 -5.11
CA GLY A 48 -9.68 -1.70 -4.64
C GLY A 48 -8.55 -1.49 -3.65
N CYS A 49 -8.37 -2.43 -2.72
CA CYS A 49 -7.27 -2.40 -1.77
C CYS A 49 -5.91 -2.42 -2.48
N LEU A 50 -5.71 -3.32 -3.46
CA LEU A 50 -4.47 -3.38 -4.22
C LEU A 50 -4.19 -2.08 -4.97
N ALA A 51 -5.21 -1.44 -5.55
CA ALA A 51 -5.03 -0.16 -6.23
C ALA A 51 -4.56 0.97 -5.29
N TYR A 52 -4.91 0.89 -3.99
CA TYR A 52 -4.54 1.89 -3.00
C TYR A 52 -3.17 1.61 -2.36
N TYR A 53 -2.90 0.36 -1.95
CA TYR A 53 -1.70 0.02 -1.18
C TYR A 53 -0.53 -0.47 -2.04
N THR A 54 -0.72 -0.80 -3.32
CA THR A 54 0.41 -1.16 -4.20
C THR A 54 1.18 0.11 -4.59
N PRO A 55 2.45 0.27 -4.16
CA PRO A 55 3.23 1.42 -4.58
C PRO A 55 3.53 1.34 -6.09
N PRO A 56 3.53 2.48 -6.81
CA PRO A 56 4.02 2.51 -8.18
C PRO A 56 5.55 2.30 -8.19
N LEU A 57 6.11 1.94 -9.34
CA LEU A 57 7.56 1.73 -9.50
C LEU A 57 8.39 3.01 -9.32
N GLY A 58 7.77 4.18 -9.43
CA GLY A 58 8.44 5.46 -9.27
C GLY A 58 7.45 6.58 -9.00
N CYS A 59 7.84 7.48 -8.10
CA CYS A 59 7.00 8.58 -7.62
C CYS A 59 7.10 9.85 -8.46
N GLN A 60 8.13 9.99 -9.29
CA GLN A 60 8.42 11.22 -10.05
C GLN A 60 7.30 11.66 -11.01
N ARG A 61 6.51 10.70 -11.53
CA ARG A 61 5.39 10.97 -12.44
C ARG A 61 4.02 10.92 -11.75
N GLN A 62 4.00 10.77 -10.42
CA GLN A 62 2.75 10.75 -9.66
C GLN A 62 2.29 12.18 -9.37
N ARG A 63 0.97 12.39 -9.46
CA ARG A 63 0.35 13.67 -9.11
C ARG A 63 0.67 14.09 -7.67
N ASP A 64 0.79 13.12 -6.77
CA ASP A 64 1.18 13.30 -5.38
C ASP A 64 2.45 12.48 -5.10
N ALA A 65 3.60 13.02 -5.53
CA ALA A 65 4.90 12.39 -5.34
C ALA A 65 5.22 12.19 -3.85
N ARG A 66 4.85 13.16 -3.00
CA ARG A 66 5.06 13.10 -1.54
C ARG A 66 4.31 11.92 -0.91
N ARG A 67 3.03 11.74 -1.25
CA ARG A 67 2.25 10.60 -0.76
C ARG A 67 2.75 9.27 -1.32
N CYS A 68 3.23 9.25 -2.56
CA CYS A 68 3.85 8.06 -3.13
C CYS A 68 5.12 7.65 -2.38
N GLU A 69 6.02 8.59 -2.10
CA GLU A 69 7.26 8.33 -1.35
C GLU A 69 6.94 7.89 0.07
N ALA A 70 5.97 8.53 0.71
CA ALA A 70 5.48 8.13 2.03
C ALA A 70 4.86 6.73 2.01
N LEU A 71 4.12 6.34 0.97
CA LEU A 71 3.61 4.98 0.82
C LEU A 71 4.76 3.97 0.75
N MET A 72 5.78 4.22 -0.08
CA MET A 72 6.95 3.34 -0.18
C MET A 72 7.67 3.19 1.17
N ALA A 73 7.89 4.30 1.88
CA ALA A 73 8.50 4.29 3.21
C ALA A 73 7.63 3.56 4.24
N ALA A 74 6.32 3.82 4.25
CA ALA A 74 5.36 3.18 5.14
C ALA A 74 5.34 1.67 4.94
N GLN A 75 5.31 1.20 3.69
CA GLN A 75 5.32 -0.23 3.37
C GLN A 75 6.56 -0.94 3.93
N SER A 76 7.71 -0.26 3.89
CA SER A 76 8.99 -0.75 4.43
C SER A 76 8.97 -0.79 5.97
N SER A 77 8.41 0.26 6.59
CA SER A 77 8.31 0.34 8.06
C SER A 77 7.26 -0.61 8.66
N CYS A 78 6.29 -1.05 7.86
CA CYS A 78 5.21 -1.94 8.25
C CYS A 78 5.46 -3.40 7.79
N GLU A 79 6.73 -3.77 7.58
CA GLU A 79 7.13 -5.17 7.38
C GLU A 79 6.77 -6.03 8.60
N GLY A 80 6.53 -7.32 8.38
CA GLY A 80 6.11 -8.27 9.43
C GLY A 80 4.62 -8.24 9.80
N MET A 81 3.90 -7.16 9.48
CA MET A 81 2.44 -7.10 9.62
C MET A 81 1.75 -7.58 8.35
N LEU A 82 0.48 -8.00 8.45
CA LEU A 82 -0.36 -8.43 7.33
C LEU A 82 -1.80 -7.91 7.46
N GLY A 83 -2.51 -7.85 6.33
CA GLY A 83 -3.93 -7.53 6.24
C GLY A 83 -4.32 -6.21 6.90
N ALA A 84 -5.45 -6.19 7.62
CA ALA A 84 -5.97 -5.02 8.32
C ALA A 84 -4.95 -4.34 9.24
N GLN A 85 -4.19 -5.11 10.02
CA GLN A 85 -3.15 -4.56 10.90
C GLN A 85 -2.09 -3.79 10.11
N ARG A 86 -1.70 -4.33 8.95
CA ARG A 86 -0.75 -3.67 8.08
C ARG A 86 -1.31 -2.40 7.45
N ARG A 87 -2.57 -2.43 7.01
CA ARG A 87 -3.25 -1.23 6.49
C ARG A 87 -3.24 -0.11 7.52
N ALA A 88 -3.66 -0.40 8.75
CA ALA A 88 -3.64 0.57 9.84
C ALA A 88 -2.24 1.17 10.06
N CYS A 89 -1.19 0.34 10.08
CA CYS A 89 0.19 0.84 10.17
C CYS A 89 0.58 1.76 9.02
N VAL A 90 0.22 1.39 7.79
CA VAL A 90 0.55 2.16 6.59
C VAL A 90 -0.20 3.49 6.60
N ASP A 91 -1.50 3.48 6.89
CA ASP A 91 -2.34 4.68 6.85
C ASP A 91 -1.92 5.73 7.89
N GLU A 92 -1.52 5.31 9.09
CA GLU A 92 -0.96 6.20 10.14
C GLU A 92 0.31 6.94 9.69
N ARG A 93 1.00 6.45 8.66
CA ARG A 93 2.25 7.02 8.13
C ARG A 93 2.06 7.75 6.81
N LEU A 94 0.87 7.70 6.23
CA LEU A 94 0.58 8.43 5.00
C LEU A 94 0.26 9.89 5.30
N PRO A 95 0.83 10.85 4.54
CA PRO A 95 0.36 12.21 4.60
C PRO A 95 -1.08 12.29 4.11
N PRO A 96 -1.85 13.30 4.55
CA PRO A 96 -3.16 13.56 3.97
C PRO A 96 -3.00 13.74 2.46
N ALA A 97 -3.97 13.21 1.70
CA ALA A 97 -3.92 13.29 0.25
C ALA A 97 -3.82 14.74 -0.18
N ALA A 98 -2.78 15.09 -0.93
CA ALA A 98 -2.69 16.41 -1.52
C ALA A 98 -3.72 16.46 -2.66
N CYS A 99 -4.89 17.07 -2.42
CA CYS A 99 -5.62 17.56 -3.56
C CYS A 99 -4.78 18.67 -4.17
N SER A 100 -4.38 18.52 -5.42
CA SER A 100 -3.87 19.64 -6.19
C SER A 100 -5.02 20.61 -6.38
N ALA A 101 -5.15 21.56 -5.45
CA ALA A 101 -5.79 22.83 -5.76
C ALA A 101 -4.96 23.46 -6.87
N ARG A 102 -5.58 23.79 -8.01
CA ARG A 102 -5.10 24.92 -8.80
C ARG A 102 -5.13 26.13 -7.86
N GLY A 103 -3.99 26.48 -7.24
CA GLY A 103 -3.91 27.57 -6.26
C GLY A 103 -3.18 27.30 -4.94
N GLY A 104 -2.52 26.15 -4.75
CA GLY A 104 -1.53 26.00 -3.68
C GLY A 104 -2.06 25.86 -2.24
N GLN A 105 -3.37 25.73 -2.03
CA GLN A 105 -3.92 25.42 -0.70
C GLN A 105 -3.98 23.89 -0.50
N PRO A 106 -3.42 23.33 0.59
CA PRO A 106 -3.61 21.92 0.92
C PRO A 106 -5.09 21.66 1.24
N CYS A 107 -5.62 20.53 0.77
CA CYS A 107 -6.90 20.04 1.24
C CYS A 107 -6.81 19.68 2.72
N ALA A 108 -7.63 20.32 3.55
CA ALA A 108 -7.95 19.79 4.87
C ALA A 108 -8.77 18.50 4.70
N ALA A 109 -8.60 17.53 5.60
CA ALA A 109 -9.33 16.24 5.56
C ALA A 109 -10.86 16.41 5.68
N ASP A 110 -11.28 17.56 6.18
CA ASP A 110 -12.61 18.05 6.51
C ASP A 110 -13.15 19.07 5.50
N ASP A 111 -12.50 19.26 4.35
CA ASP A 111 -12.93 20.24 3.35
C ASP A 111 -14.27 19.82 2.70
N ALA A 112 -15.37 20.36 3.23
CA ALA A 112 -16.74 20.12 2.78
C ALA A 112 -16.96 20.46 1.30
N ALA A 113 -16.13 21.31 0.71
CA ALA A 113 -16.18 21.62 -0.72
C ALA A 113 -15.72 20.43 -1.61
N CYS A 114 -14.79 19.62 -1.10
CA CYS A 114 -14.33 18.39 -1.73
C CYS A 114 -15.40 17.29 -1.57
N ALA A 115 -16.06 17.21 -0.39
CA ALA A 115 -17.17 16.28 -0.13
C ALA A 115 -18.42 16.56 -0.99
N ALA A 116 -18.69 17.85 -1.27
CA ALA A 116 -19.81 18.27 -2.11
C ALA A 116 -19.56 18.14 -3.63
N GLY A 117 -18.39 17.62 -4.05
CA GLY A 117 -18.06 17.47 -5.48
C GLY A 117 -17.95 18.78 -6.25
N ARG A 118 -17.89 19.94 -5.57
CA ARG A 118 -17.89 21.27 -6.20
C ARG A 118 -16.51 21.75 -6.65
N ARG A 119 -15.45 20.99 -6.39
CA ARG A 119 -14.07 21.30 -6.80
C ARG A 119 -13.52 20.23 -7.72
N ASP A 120 -13.34 20.57 -8.99
CA ASP A 120 -12.67 19.72 -9.96
C ASP A 120 -11.20 19.45 -9.56
N GLY A 121 -10.80 18.18 -9.54
CA GLY A 121 -9.45 17.74 -9.13
C GLY A 121 -9.32 17.37 -7.65
N CYS A 122 -10.41 17.47 -6.89
CA CYS A 122 -10.49 17.13 -5.48
C CYS A 122 -11.06 15.71 -5.32
N ARG A 123 -10.33 14.66 -5.76
CA ARG A 123 -10.76 13.28 -5.53
C ARG A 123 -10.24 12.82 -4.18
N ARG A 124 -11.11 12.81 -3.17
CA ARG A 124 -10.84 12.09 -1.92
C ARG A 124 -10.51 10.64 -2.30
N PRO A 125 -9.39 10.06 -1.84
CA PRO A 125 -9.20 8.62 -1.97
C PRO A 125 -10.45 7.94 -1.43
N ALA A 126 -11.03 7.00 -2.17
CA ALA A 126 -12.14 6.24 -1.64
C ALA A 126 -11.66 5.64 -0.30
N PRO A 127 -12.38 5.85 0.82
CA PRO A 127 -12.04 5.16 2.05
C PRO A 127 -12.01 3.65 1.75
N PRO A 128 -11.16 2.88 2.46
CA PRO A 128 -11.28 1.42 2.41
C PRO A 128 -12.75 1.08 2.64
N LEU A 129 -13.30 0.21 1.80
CA LEU A 129 -14.67 -0.26 1.92
C LEU A 129 -14.83 -0.78 3.36
N ASP A 130 -15.57 -0.05 4.19
CA ASP A 130 -16.03 -0.53 5.49
C ASP A 130 -16.94 -1.74 5.20
N GLU A 131 -16.59 -2.85 5.87
CA GLU A 131 -17.19 -4.21 5.91
C GLU A 131 -18.30 -4.60 4.92
#